data_AF-A0AAJ2RGS3-F1
#
_entry.id   AF-A0AAJ2RGS3-F1
#
_cell.length_a   1.000
_cell.length_b   1.000
_cell.length_c   1.000
_cell.angle_alpha   90.00
_cell.angle_beta   90.00
_cell.angle_gamma   90.00
#
_symmetry.space_group_name_H-M   'P 1'
#
loop_
_entity.id
_entity.type
_entity.pdbx_description
1 polymer ?
#
loop_
_entity_poly.entity_id
_entity_poly.type
_entity_poly.pdbx_seq_one_letter_code
_entity_poly.pdbx_strand_id
1 'polypeptide(L)' 'MAGKHSKSDGAVNKAAKTERYYIVGYAPQNGRPNPPSAINLKGRWLEESGFVTSMPITVTVERGRIVIETGINL' A
#
# COMPACT_ATOMS: atom_id res chain seq x y z
N MET A 1 15.51 44.12 -18.43
CA MET A 1 14.88 44.05 -17.08
C MET A 1 14.51 42.60 -16.83
N ALA A 2 15.08 41.95 -15.80
CA ALA A 2 14.84 40.53 -15.52
C ALA A 2 13.61 40.34 -14.62
N GLY A 3 12.65 39.53 -15.06
CA GLY A 3 11.43 39.23 -14.29
C GLY A 3 11.73 38.31 -13.11
N LYS A 4 11.15 38.62 -11.95
CA LYS A 4 11.15 37.72 -10.77
C LYS A 4 10.34 36.47 -11.10
N HIS A 5 11.00 35.33 -11.19
CA HIS A 5 10.33 34.02 -11.16
C HIS A 5 10.02 33.67 -9.71
N SER A 6 8.74 33.81 -9.33
CA SER A 6 8.22 33.34 -8.04
C SER A 6 8.17 31.81 -8.06
N LYS A 7 8.89 31.16 -7.13
CA LYS A 7 8.68 29.73 -6.85
C LYS A 7 7.53 29.63 -5.87
N SER A 8 6.41 29.04 -6.30
CA SER A 8 5.36 28.66 -5.37
C SER A 8 5.85 27.46 -4.56
N ASP A 9 6.30 27.69 -3.32
CA ASP A 9 6.37 26.65 -2.29
C ASP A 9 4.95 26.26 -1.91
N GLY A 10 4.34 25.44 -2.76
CA GLY A 10 3.08 24.79 -2.45
C GLY A 10 3.37 23.73 -1.40
N ALA A 11 3.14 24.04 -0.12
CA ALA A 11 2.84 23.03 0.87
C ALA A 11 1.54 22.35 0.43
N VAL A 12 1.68 21.34 -0.44
CA VAL A 12 0.57 20.52 -0.90
C VAL A 12 0.13 19.73 0.33
N ASN A 13 -0.98 20.15 0.95
CA ASN A 13 -1.73 19.30 1.86
C ASN A 13 -2.18 18.07 1.05
N LYS A 14 -1.28 17.09 0.91
CA LYS A 14 -1.58 15.79 0.31
C LYS A 14 -2.50 15.10 1.29
N ALA A 15 -3.80 15.12 1.01
CA ALA A 15 -4.72 14.19 1.62
C ALA A 15 -4.09 12.79 1.53
N ALA A 16 -4.04 12.08 2.67
CA ALA A 16 -3.53 10.73 2.71
C ALA A 16 -4.30 9.90 1.68
N LYS A 17 -3.61 9.38 0.66
CA LYS A 17 -4.26 8.62 -0.40
C LYS A 17 -4.74 7.29 0.19
N THR A 18 -6.05 7.17 0.38
CA THR A 18 -6.71 6.02 1.01
C THR A 18 -6.84 4.82 0.05
N GLU A 19 -6.77 5.05 -1.27
CA GLU A 19 -6.96 4.00 -2.27
C GLU A 19 -5.73 3.80 -3.17
N ARG A 20 -5.41 2.53 -3.46
CA ARG A 20 -4.28 2.12 -4.30
C ARG A 20 -4.70 0.95 -5.19
N TYR A 21 -4.37 1.03 -6.48
CA TYR A 21 -4.70 0.01 -7.47
C TYR A 21 -3.47 -0.87 -7.73
N TYR A 22 -3.66 -2.18 -7.68
CA TYR A 22 -2.65 -3.19 -7.94
C TYR A 22 -3.21 -4.25 -8.88
N ILE A 23 -2.34 -4.81 -9.73
CA ILE A 23 -2.66 -5.96 -10.56
C ILE A 23 -2.09 -7.20 -9.88
N VAL A 24 -2.87 -8.27 -9.84
CA VAL A 24 -2.41 -9.57 -9.35
C VAL A 24 -1.32 -10.08 -10.28
N GLY A 25 -0.16 -10.40 -9.72
CA GLY A 25 0.97 -10.97 -10.45
C GLY A 25 1.29 -12.38 -9.97
N TYR A 26 2.29 -13.02 -10.60
CA TYR A 26 2.82 -14.30 -10.16
C TYR A 26 4.06 -14.07 -9.28
N ALA A 27 4.11 -14.69 -8.10
CA ALA A 27 5.27 -14.59 -7.22
C ALA A 27 6.45 -15.42 -7.77
N PRO A 28 7.68 -14.90 -7.83
CA PRO A 28 8.82 -15.70 -8.26
C PRO A 28 8.99 -16.91 -7.31
N GLN A 29 9.02 -18.12 -7.87
CA GLN A 29 9.09 -19.36 -7.09
C GLN A 29 10.41 -20.11 -7.30
N ASN A 30 11.55 -19.41 -7.28
CA ASN A 30 12.89 -20.00 -7.39
C ASN A 30 13.03 -21.10 -8.47
N GLY A 31 12.45 -20.87 -9.66
CA GLY A 31 12.50 -21.82 -10.78
C GLY A 31 11.52 -23.00 -10.71
N ARG A 32 10.62 -23.04 -9.72
CA ARG A 32 9.55 -24.04 -9.67
C ARG A 32 8.46 -23.71 -10.70
N PRO A 33 7.91 -24.73 -11.38
CA PRO A 33 6.76 -24.53 -12.25
C PRO A 33 5.53 -24.11 -11.43
N ASN A 34 4.68 -23.27 -12.03
CA ASN A 34 3.42 -22.75 -11.49
C ASN A 34 3.54 -21.91 -10.20
N PRO A 35 4.14 -20.72 -10.30
CA PRO A 35 4.13 -19.76 -9.20
C PRO A 35 2.69 -19.45 -8.74
N PRO A 36 2.43 -19.38 -7.42
CA PRO A 36 1.14 -18.91 -6.93
C PRO A 36 0.95 -17.44 -7.33
N SER A 37 -0.30 -17.08 -7.59
CA SER A 37 -0.67 -15.68 -7.72
C SER A 37 -0.46 -14.97 -6.38
N ALA A 38 0.03 -13.73 -6.44
CA ALA A 38 0.30 -12.93 -5.26
C ALA A 38 -0.07 -11.46 -5.50
N ILE A 39 -0.54 -10.82 -4.42
CA ILE A 39 -0.74 -9.38 -4.34
C ILE A 39 0.33 -8.85 -3.38
N ASN A 40 1.21 -7.99 -3.89
CA ASN A 40 2.29 -7.41 -3.12
C ASN A 40 1.97 -5.95 -2.77
N LEU A 41 1.59 -5.71 -1.51
CA LEU A 41 1.43 -4.35 -0.97
C LEU A 41 2.79 -3.87 -0.44
N LYS A 42 3.23 -2.68 -0.86
CA LYS A 42 4.54 -2.12 -0.46
C LYS A 42 4.47 -0.61 -0.28
N GLY A 43 5.30 -0.09 0.62
CA GLY A 43 5.55 1.35 0.82
C GLY A 43 5.22 1.84 2.23
N ARG A 44 5.71 3.04 2.57
CA ARG A 44 5.56 3.68 3.88
C ARG A 44 4.11 3.86 4.34
N TRP A 45 3.18 3.96 3.38
CA TRP A 45 1.76 4.11 3.65
C TRP A 45 1.16 2.94 4.44
N LEU A 46 1.76 1.74 4.38
CA LEU A 46 1.34 0.60 5.19
C LEU A 46 1.57 0.91 6.67
N GLU A 47 2.78 1.36 7.03
CA GLU A 47 3.14 1.78 8.38
C GLU A 47 2.26 2.96 8.85
N GLU A 48 2.06 3.96 7.99
CA GLU A 48 1.15 5.10 8.27
C GLU A 48 -0.31 4.65 8.47
N SER A 49 -0.71 3.51 7.90
CA SER A 49 -2.04 2.89 8.08
C SER A 49 -2.07 1.88 9.23
N GLY A 50 -1.02 1.82 10.05
CA GLY A 50 -0.93 0.94 11.21
C GLY A 50 -0.37 -0.44 10.93
N PHE A 51 0.01 -0.78 9.69
CA PHE A 51 0.65 -2.04 9.34
C PHE A 51 2.13 -2.05 9.70
N VAL A 52 2.43 -2.38 10.96
CA VAL A 52 3.79 -2.51 11.49
C VAL A 52 4.27 -3.96 11.51
N THR A 53 5.59 -4.16 11.53
CA THR A 53 6.19 -5.50 11.60
C THR A 53 5.85 -6.20 12.91
N SER A 54 5.69 -7.52 12.85
CA SER A 54 5.47 -8.38 14.02
C SER A 54 4.16 -8.14 14.78
N MET A 55 3.16 -7.53 14.14
CA MET A 55 1.80 -7.44 14.71
C MET A 55 0.86 -8.46 14.05
N PRO A 56 -0.20 -8.91 14.76
CA PRO A 56 -1.26 -9.70 14.15
C PRO A 56 -2.06 -8.87 13.15
N ILE A 57 -2.47 -9.50 12.05
CA ILE A 57 -3.43 -8.96 11.09
C ILE A 57 -4.56 -9.96 10.89
N THR A 58 -5.73 -9.44 10.53
CA THR A 58 -6.87 -10.26 10.13
C THR A 58 -7.06 -10.12 8.62
N VAL A 59 -7.25 -11.24 7.94
CA VAL A 59 -7.58 -11.28 6.51
C VAL A 59 -8.92 -11.96 6.35
N THR A 60 -9.90 -11.25 5.81
CA THR A 60 -11.24 -11.80 5.51
C THR A 60 -11.54 -11.72 4.02
N VAL A 61 -12.34 -12.67 3.54
CA VAL A 61 -12.85 -12.70 2.17
C VAL A 61 -14.35 -12.55 2.20
N GLU A 62 -14.85 -11.46 1.62
CA GLU A 62 -16.28 -11.15 1.64
C GLU A 62 -16.74 -10.61 0.29
N ARG A 63 -17.74 -11.25 -0.33
CA ARG A 63 -18.42 -10.75 -1.55
C ARG A 63 -17.44 -10.30 -2.65
N GLY A 64 -16.39 -11.08 -2.90
CA GLY A 64 -15.37 -10.78 -3.92
C GLY A 64 -14.34 -9.73 -3.50
N ARG A 65 -14.25 -9.39 -2.21
CA ARG A 65 -13.26 -8.47 -1.64
C ARG A 65 -12.34 -9.22 -0.69
N ILE A 66 -11.08 -8.79 -0.65
CA ILE A 66 -10.14 -9.14 0.42
C ILE A 66 -10.07 -7.92 1.33
N VAL A 67 -10.40 -8.09 2.61
CA VAL A 67 -10.25 -7.05 3.62
C VAL A 67 -9.08 -7.45 4.51
N ILE A 68 -8.15 -6.53 4.71
CA ILE A 68 -6.97 -6.72 5.55
C ILE A 68 -7.05 -5.66 6.64
N GLU A 69 -7.12 -6.11 7.89
CA GLU A 69 -7.26 -5.24 9.06
C GLU A 69 -6.10 -5.49 10.01
N THR A 70 -5.63 -4.41 10.64
CA THR A 70 -4.67 -4.52 11.74
C THR A 70 -5.38 -5.13 12.93
N GLY A 71 -4.72 -6.04 13.65
CA GLY A 71 -5.30 -6.58 14.88
C GLY A 71 -5.48 -5.45 15.90
N ILE A 72 -6.69 -5.33 16.44
CA ILE A 72 -6.90 -4.49 17.63
C ILE A 72 -6.15 -5.19 18.75
N ASN A 73 -5.05 -4.59 19.23
CA ASN A 73 -4.47 -4.96 20.52
C ASN A 73 -5.57 -4.70 21.57
N LEU A 74 -6.20 -5.77 22.05
CA LEU A 74 -7.03 -5.77 23.26
C LEU A 74 -6.13 -5.64 24.49
#